data_AF-A0A447RYF1-F1
#
_entry.id   AF-A0A447RYF1-F1
#
_cell.length_a   1.000
_cell.length_b   1.000
_cell.length_c   1.000
_cell.angle_alpha   90.00
_cell.angle_beta   90.00
_cell.angle_gamma   90.00
#
_symmetry.space_group_name_H-M   'P 1'
#
loop_
_entity.id
_entity.type
_entity.pdbx_description
1 polymer ?
#
loop_
_entity_poly.entity_id
_entity_poly.type
_entity_poly.pdbx_seq_one_letter_code
_entity_poly.pdbx_strand_id
1 'polypeptide(L)'
;MLTNESPGQPSANWDVEIIDNEKFAAEYVEHMAKRMGGKGGYVIYVGSLTVPQHNLWADLLVKYQKEHYPDMHEVTRRMPVAESVDDSRRTTLDLMKTYPDLKAVVSFGSNGPIGAGARGEREACEK
;
A
#
# COMPACT_ATOMS: atom_id res chain seq x y z
N MET A 1 -15.20 -24.09 -8.77
CA MET A 1 -15.27 -22.65 -8.49
C MET A 1 -14.01 -22.00 -9.02
N LEU A 2 -14.17 -20.97 -9.84
CA LEU A 2 -13.11 -20.10 -10.33
C LEU A 2 -13.03 -18.91 -9.38
N THR A 3 -11.84 -18.55 -8.92
CA THR A 3 -11.59 -17.38 -8.05
C THR A 3 -10.61 -16.41 -8.72
N ASN A 4 -10.68 -15.15 -8.31
CA ASN A 4 -9.78 -14.06 -8.72
C ASN A 4 -9.33 -13.32 -7.46
N GLU A 5 -8.03 -12.99 -7.39
CA GLU A 5 -7.41 -12.30 -6.24
C GLU A 5 -7.61 -13.02 -4.89
N SER A 6 -7.62 -14.36 -4.89
CA SER A 6 -7.86 -15.13 -3.68
C SER A 6 -6.91 -16.33 -3.56
N PRO A 7 -5.60 -16.08 -3.49
CA PRO A 7 -4.58 -17.12 -3.44
C PRO A 7 -4.82 -18.08 -2.28
N GLY A 8 -4.85 -19.38 -2.61
CA GLY A 8 -4.95 -20.46 -1.64
C GLY A 8 -6.35 -20.69 -1.03
N GLN A 9 -7.42 -20.17 -1.66
CA GLN A 9 -8.78 -20.43 -1.20
C GLN A 9 -9.12 -21.95 -1.26
N PRO A 10 -9.49 -22.60 -0.13
CA PRO A 10 -9.64 -24.06 -0.08
C PRO A 10 -10.69 -24.66 -1.02
N SER A 11 -11.69 -23.88 -1.42
CA SER A 11 -12.79 -24.31 -2.30
C SER A 11 -12.56 -23.97 -3.78
N ALA A 12 -11.44 -23.33 -4.13
CA ALA A 12 -11.14 -22.97 -5.50
C ALA A 12 -10.64 -24.19 -6.28
N ASN A 13 -11.20 -24.41 -7.47
CA ASN A 13 -10.65 -25.38 -8.42
C ASN A 13 -9.59 -24.73 -9.30
N TRP A 14 -9.73 -23.43 -9.56
CA TRP A 14 -8.82 -22.59 -10.32
C TRP A 14 -8.82 -21.21 -9.70
N ASP A 15 -7.63 -20.66 -9.49
CA ASP A 15 -7.41 -19.30 -9.00
C ASP A 15 -6.57 -18.58 -10.07
N VAL A 16 -7.10 -17.46 -10.56
CA VAL A 16 -6.49 -16.71 -11.66
C VAL A 16 -6.06 -15.36 -11.14
N GLU A 17 -4.78 -15.04 -11.34
CA GLU A 17 -4.19 -13.74 -11.00
C GLU A 17 -3.86 -12.99 -12.29
N ILE A 18 -4.22 -11.70 -12.35
CA ILE A 18 -3.98 -10.85 -13.52
C ILE A 18 -2.51 -10.39 -13.57
N ILE A 19 -1.80 -10.48 -12.45
CA ILE A 19 -0.44 -9.99 -12.26
C ILE A 19 0.44 -11.03 -11.55
N ASP A 20 1.74 -10.90 -11.76
CA ASP A 20 2.75 -11.63 -10.98
C ASP A 20 3.00 -10.89 -9.66
N ASN A 21 2.73 -11.56 -8.53
CA ASN A 21 2.77 -10.95 -7.21
C ASN A 21 4.16 -10.42 -6.82
N GLU A 22 5.24 -11.13 -7.20
CA GLU A 22 6.60 -10.74 -6.85
C GLU A 22 7.04 -9.52 -7.68
N LYS A 23 6.79 -9.55 -8.99
CA LYS A 23 7.09 -8.41 -9.87
C LYS A 23 6.30 -7.19 -9.49
N PHE A 24 5.02 -7.35 -9.16
CA PHE A 24 4.18 -6.23 -8.73
C PHE A 24 4.70 -5.60 -7.45
N ALA A 25 5.04 -6.40 -6.44
CA ALA A 25 5.62 -5.91 -5.19
C ALA A 25 6.96 -5.18 -5.42
N ALA A 26 7.85 -5.77 -6.22
CA ALA A 26 9.14 -5.17 -6.58
C ALA A 26 8.95 -3.81 -7.28
N GLU A 27 8.07 -3.75 -8.28
CA GLU A 27 7.80 -2.52 -9.03
C GLU A 27 7.28 -1.40 -8.12
N TYR A 28 6.40 -1.70 -7.16
CA TYR A 28 5.97 -0.71 -6.16
C TYR A 28 7.13 -0.13 -5.37
N VAL A 29 8.02 -0.97 -4.85
CA VAL A 29 9.18 -0.51 -4.07
C VAL A 29 10.13 0.31 -4.92
N GLU A 30 10.44 -0.11 -6.14
CA GLU A 30 11.32 0.63 -7.06
C GLU A 30 10.76 2.02 -7.37
N HIS A 31 9.46 2.12 -7.65
CA HIS A 31 8.79 3.40 -7.90
C HIS A 31 8.77 4.31 -6.67
N MET A 32 8.51 3.74 -5.49
CA MET A 32 8.58 4.45 -4.22
C MET A 32 9.99 4.98 -3.96
N ALA A 33 10.98 4.09 -4.01
CA ALA A 33 12.38 4.39 -3.79
C ALA A 33 12.86 5.51 -4.72
N LYS A 34 12.54 5.43 -6.01
CA LYS A 34 12.88 6.46 -7.00
C LYS A 34 12.34 7.84 -6.63
N ARG A 35 11.11 7.93 -6.09
CA ARG A 35 10.49 9.20 -5.70
C ARG A 35 11.00 9.73 -4.36
N MET A 36 11.33 8.85 -3.41
CA MET A 36 11.79 9.25 -2.08
C MET A 36 13.32 9.36 -1.94
N GLY A 37 14.06 8.99 -2.98
CA GLY A 37 15.53 8.91 -2.96
C GLY A 37 16.04 7.70 -2.18
N GLY A 38 15.26 6.61 -2.12
CA GLY A 38 15.61 5.36 -1.41
C GLY A 38 15.63 5.47 0.12
N LYS A 39 15.06 6.54 0.70
CA LYS A 39 15.07 6.78 2.15
C LYS A 39 13.75 7.38 2.65
N GLY A 40 13.32 6.95 3.83
CA GLY A 40 12.20 7.53 4.57
C GLY A 40 11.07 6.55 4.86
N GLY A 41 10.05 7.07 5.55
CA GLY A 41 8.91 6.30 6.00
C GLY A 41 7.86 6.08 4.90
N TYR A 42 7.23 4.91 4.90
CA TYR A 42 6.03 4.64 4.11
C TYR A 42 4.96 3.93 4.94
N VAL A 43 3.72 3.93 4.46
CA VAL A 43 2.62 3.16 5.04
C VAL A 43 1.87 2.37 3.96
N ILE A 44 1.34 1.20 4.35
CA ILE A 44 0.55 0.34 3.48
C ILE A 44 -0.91 0.33 3.96
N TYR A 45 -1.84 0.60 3.06
CA TYR A 45 -3.27 0.41 3.26
C TYR A 45 -3.71 -0.87 2.57
N VAL A 46 -4.49 -1.67 3.30
CA VAL A 46 -5.13 -2.89 2.81
C VAL A 46 -6.64 -2.77 2.97
N GLY A 47 -7.40 -3.56 2.24
CA GLY A 47 -8.87 -3.51 2.32
C GLY A 47 -9.36 -4.08 3.65
N SER A 48 -8.77 -5.20 4.08
CA SER A 48 -8.87 -5.69 5.45
C SER A 48 -7.62 -6.47 5.84
N LEU A 49 -7.45 -6.74 7.14
CA LEU A 49 -6.36 -7.57 7.66
C LEU A 49 -6.50 -9.06 7.30
N THR A 50 -7.61 -9.46 6.67
CA THR A 50 -7.92 -10.85 6.32
C THR A 50 -8.08 -11.08 4.82
N VAL A 51 -8.04 -10.04 3.97
CA VAL A 51 -8.05 -10.21 2.50
C VAL A 51 -6.73 -10.88 2.09
N PRO A 52 -6.74 -12.10 1.53
CA PRO A 52 -5.50 -12.85 1.30
C PRO A 52 -4.52 -12.11 0.38
N GLN A 53 -5.00 -11.62 -0.76
CA GLN A 53 -4.14 -11.06 -1.80
C GLN A 53 -3.49 -9.73 -1.38
N HIS A 54 -4.24 -8.83 -0.73
CA HIS A 54 -3.69 -7.55 -0.26
C HIS A 54 -2.61 -7.75 0.81
N ASN A 55 -2.79 -8.75 1.67
CA ASN A 55 -1.81 -9.06 2.71
C ASN A 55 -0.57 -9.74 2.12
N LEU A 56 -0.74 -10.59 1.11
CA LEU A 56 0.38 -11.19 0.37
C LEU A 56 1.22 -10.11 -0.34
N TRP A 57 0.59 -9.17 -1.06
CA TRP A 57 1.31 -8.07 -1.69
C TRP A 57 2.03 -7.18 -0.67
N ALA A 58 1.40 -6.90 0.48
CA ALA A 58 2.03 -6.15 1.55
C ALA A 58 3.26 -6.88 2.12
N ASP A 59 3.19 -8.20 2.33
CA ASP A 59 4.30 -9.00 2.83
C ASP A 59 5.48 -9.02 1.83
N LEU A 60 5.18 -9.21 0.55
CA LEU A 60 6.19 -9.22 -0.52
C LEU A 60 6.84 -7.84 -0.69
N LEU A 61 6.06 -6.76 -0.62
CA LEU A 61 6.55 -5.38 -0.70
C LEU A 61 7.55 -5.10 0.43
N VAL A 62 7.19 -5.43 1.67
CA VAL A 62 8.05 -5.23 2.84
C VAL A 62 9.32 -6.09 2.74
N LYS A 63 9.20 -7.33 2.27
CA LYS A 63 10.35 -8.21 2.05
C LYS A 63 11.34 -7.61 1.04
N TYR A 64 10.85 -7.25 -0.15
CA TYR A 64 11.68 -6.66 -1.21
C TYR A 64 12.31 -5.34 -0.74
N GLN A 65 11.53 -4.49 -0.06
CA GLN A 65 12.04 -3.24 0.50
C GLN A 65 13.20 -3.46 1.47
N LYS A 66 13.12 -4.44 2.36
CA LYS A 66 14.20 -4.73 3.32
C LYS A 66 15.47 -5.27 2.67
N GLU A 67 15.33 -6.00 1.57
CA GLU A 67 16.46 -6.57 0.83
C GLU A 67 17.20 -5.50 -0.01
N HIS A 68 16.48 -4.50 -0.54
CA HIS A 68 17.03 -3.53 -1.50
C HIS A 68 17.22 -2.11 -0.94
N TYR A 69 16.38 -1.67 -0.01
CA TYR A 69 16.33 -0.28 0.49
C TYR A 69 16.24 -0.24 2.01
N PRO A 70 17.29 -0.58 2.76
CA PRO A 70 17.27 -0.67 4.23
C PRO A 70 16.99 0.68 4.93
N ASP A 71 17.20 1.81 4.25
CA ASP A 71 16.90 3.16 4.74
C ASP A 71 15.41 3.55 4.59
N MET A 72 14.62 2.70 3.93
CA MET A 72 13.16 2.82 3.91
C MET A 72 12.56 1.99 5.05
N HIS A 73 11.44 2.42 5.62
CA HIS A 73 10.79 1.67 6.68
C HIS A 73 9.28 1.94 6.76
N GLU A 74 8.54 0.97 7.29
CA GLU A 74 7.13 1.14 7.63
C GLU A 74 7.00 2.06 8.86
N VAL A 75 6.34 3.21 8.73
CA VAL A 75 6.10 4.11 9.88
C VAL A 75 5.12 3.51 10.88
N THR A 76 4.25 2.62 10.40
CA THR A 76 3.27 1.89 11.18
C THR A 76 2.97 0.55 10.52
N ARG A 77 2.37 -0.37 11.28
CA ARG A 77 1.75 -1.57 10.70
C ARG A 77 0.67 -1.19 9.68
N ARG A 78 0.42 -2.06 8.70
CA ARG A 78 -0.61 -1.87 7.67
C ARG A 78 -1.99 -1.49 8.25
N MET A 79 -2.70 -0.60 7.56
CA MET A 79 -3.98 -0.07 8.00
C MET A 79 -5.14 -0.62 7.14
N PRO A 80 -6.22 -1.15 7.74
CA PRO A 80 -7.36 -1.71 7.02
C PRO A 80 -8.34 -0.61 6.58
N VAL A 81 -7.89 0.31 5.72
CA VAL A 81 -8.65 1.51 5.33
C VAL A 81 -8.85 1.66 3.82
N ALA A 82 -8.26 0.76 3.01
CA ALA A 82 -8.13 0.96 1.56
C ALA A 82 -9.45 0.92 0.78
N GLU A 83 -10.53 0.41 1.39
CA GLU A 83 -11.88 0.39 0.78
C GLU A 83 -12.72 1.63 1.08
N SER A 84 -12.23 2.56 1.92
CA SER A 84 -12.95 3.76 2.34
C SER A 84 -12.14 5.01 2.05
N VAL A 85 -12.72 5.90 1.24
CA VAL A 85 -12.11 7.20 0.89
C VAL A 85 -11.93 8.05 2.15
N ASP A 86 -12.93 8.10 3.02
CA ASP A 86 -12.90 8.91 4.23
C ASP A 86 -11.91 8.39 5.27
N ASP A 87 -11.88 7.07 5.48
CA ASP A 87 -10.93 6.49 6.44
C ASP A 87 -9.50 6.60 5.92
N SER A 88 -9.28 6.37 4.63
CA SER A 88 -7.97 6.57 4.00
C SER A 88 -7.50 8.02 4.10
N ARG A 89 -8.39 9.00 3.90
CA ARG A 89 -8.08 10.42 4.06
C ARG A 89 -7.71 10.76 5.51
N ARG A 90 -8.56 10.38 6.47
CA ARG A 90 -8.33 10.65 7.90
C ARG A 90 -7.00 10.04 8.36
N THR A 91 -6.78 8.77 8.04
CA THR A 91 -5.56 8.04 8.40
C THR A 91 -4.33 8.70 7.81
N THR A 92 -4.38 9.12 6.54
CA THR A 92 -3.26 9.80 5.89
C THR A 92 -2.93 11.13 6.58
N LEU A 93 -3.95 11.92 6.95
CA LEU A 93 -3.75 13.19 7.66
C LEU A 93 -3.12 12.99 9.04
N ASP A 94 -3.55 11.97 9.77
CA ASP A 94 -3.03 11.66 11.10
C ASP A 94 -1.59 11.14 11.03
N LEU A 95 -1.30 10.27 10.07
CA LEU A 95 0.05 9.73 9.86
C LEU A 95 1.04 10.81 9.42
N MET A 96 0.65 11.72 8.52
CA MET A 96 1.52 12.83 8.11
C MET A 96 1.83 13.80 9.25
N LYS A 97 0.92 13.98 10.22
CA LYS A 97 1.18 14.81 11.42
C LYS A 97 2.08 14.09 12.41
N THR A 98 1.93 12.78 12.53
CA THR A 98 2.65 11.95 13.51
C THR A 98 4.06 11.60 13.05
N TYR A 99 4.25 11.39 11.74
CA TYR A 99 5.49 10.94 11.12
C TYR A 99 5.95 11.95 10.06
N PRO A 100 6.77 12.95 10.45
CA PRO A 100 7.30 13.95 9.52
C PRO A 100 8.18 13.36 8.42
N ASP A 101 8.67 12.13 8.60
CA ASP A 101 9.49 11.39 7.66
C ASP A 101 8.66 10.48 6.72
N LEU A 102 7.33 10.48 6.84
CA LEU A 102 6.43 9.78 5.92
C LEU A 102 6.48 10.43 4.52
N LYS A 103 6.96 9.67 3.54
CA LYS A 103 7.14 10.11 2.16
C LYS A 103 6.25 9.39 1.14
N ALA A 104 5.68 8.24 1.50
CA ALA A 104 4.83 7.47 0.59
C ALA A 104 3.67 6.78 1.30
N VAL A 105 2.52 6.75 0.62
CA VAL A 105 1.35 5.96 1.00
C VAL A 105 1.10 4.96 -0.13
N VAL A 106 1.07 3.69 0.20
CA VAL A 106 0.74 2.59 -0.70
C VAL A 106 -0.65 2.10 -0.34
N SER A 107 -1.50 1.84 -1.33
CA SER A 107 -2.84 1.31 -1.08
C SER A 107 -3.16 0.16 -2.01
N PHE A 108 -3.44 -1.01 -1.42
CA PHE A 108 -4.04 -2.16 -2.09
C PHE A 108 -5.53 -2.12 -1.82
N GLY A 109 -6.24 -1.38 -2.66
CA GLY A 109 -7.66 -1.07 -2.56
C GLY A 109 -7.91 0.24 -3.29
N SER A 110 -8.92 0.27 -4.16
CA SER A 110 -9.07 1.33 -5.17
C SER A 110 -9.48 2.69 -4.60
N ASN A 111 -10.13 2.70 -3.43
CA ASN A 111 -10.57 3.92 -2.76
C ASN A 111 -9.46 4.60 -1.95
N GLY A 112 -8.44 3.85 -1.53
CA GLY A 112 -7.38 4.38 -0.70
C GLY A 112 -6.52 5.46 -1.36
N PRO A 113 -6.08 5.32 -2.63
CA PRO A 113 -5.36 6.38 -3.34
C PRO A 113 -6.18 7.66 -3.49
N ILE A 114 -7.50 7.55 -3.66
CA ILE A 114 -8.41 8.71 -3.75
C ILE A 114 -8.42 9.47 -2.41
N GLY A 115 -8.61 8.74 -1.30
CA GLY A 115 -8.60 9.32 0.03
C GLY A 115 -7.26 9.95 0.41
N ALA A 116 -6.16 9.28 0.09
CA ALA A 116 -4.80 9.77 0.35
C ALA A 116 -4.43 10.97 -0.54
N GLY A 117 -4.86 10.95 -1.82
CA GLY A 117 -4.56 11.98 -2.82
C GLY A 117 -5.35 13.27 -2.68
N ALA A 118 -6.55 13.23 -2.08
CA ALA A 118 -7.44 14.40 -1.93
C ALA A 118 -6.82 15.58 -1.15
N ARG A 119 -5.69 15.40 -0.46
CA ARG A 119 -4.91 16.50 0.15
C ARG A 119 -4.04 17.25 -0.87
N GLY A 120 -3.47 16.56 -1.87
CA GLY A 120 -2.57 17.18 -2.86
C GLY A 120 -3.22 18.34 -3.61
N GLU A 121 -4.53 18.27 -3.82
CA GLU A 121 -5.31 19.34 -4.45
C GLU A 121 -5.56 20.54 -3.52
N ARG A 122 -5.72 20.34 -2.20
CA ARG A 122 -5.97 21.46 -1.27
C ARG A 122 -4.71 22.28 -1.00
N GLU A 123 -3.55 21.64 -0.82
CA GLU A 123 -2.29 22.37 -0.64
C GLU A 123 -1.82 23.11 -1.91
N ALA A 124 -2.22 22.64 -3.09
CA ALA A 124 -2.00 23.33 -4.36
C ALA A 124 -2.96 24.52 -4.56
N CYS A 125 -4.12 24.52 -3.90
CA CYS A 125 -5.12 25.59 -3.99
C CYS A 125 -4.92 26.69 -2.93
N GLU A 126 -4.19 26.39 -1.84
CA GLU A 126 -3.84 27.32 -0.77
C GLU A 126 -2.48 28.04 -0.97
N LYS A 127 -1.79 27.79 -2.09
CA LYS A 127 -0.58 28.53 -2.53
C LYS A 127 -0.88 29.35 -3.77
#